data_AF-A0A1D2UJ45-F1
#
_entry.id   AF-A0A1D2UJ45-F1
#
_cell.length_a   1.000
_cell.length_b   1.000
_cell.length_c   1.000
_cell.angle_alpha   90.00
_cell.angle_beta   90.00
_cell.angle_gamma   90.00
#
_symmetry.space_group_name_H-M   'P 1'
#
loop_
_entity.id
_entity.type
_entity.pdbx_description
1 polymer ?
#
loop_
_entity_poly.entity_id
_entity_poly.type
_entity_poly.pdbx_seq_one_letter_code
_entity_poly.pdbx_strand_id
1 'polypeptide(L)'
;MNDVIDDKRVAERQRLVREMLARVRKLAPEPQVDRDTLLKLREELLALAARADLFPVDEFPAIEGGMYRLSEDADHRYALYIVAPAAGGFSPPHNHTTWAVIAGVHGHEHNKLYRRLDDGSQPGQARIEESGSIDVVPGTAVTLMPDDIHSIHLGDDGPHANLHLYGKSVEHCDGRLMYSRSKGTCKTFPPATGIGRARGAD
;
A
#
# COMPACT_ATOMS: atom_id res chain seq x y z
N MET A 1 24.03 16.91 16.62
CA MET A 1 22.74 17.63 16.66
C MET A 1 21.73 17.00 15.70
N ASN A 2 22.14 16.63 14.48
CA ASN A 2 21.31 15.89 13.52
C ASN A 2 20.86 14.51 14.05
N ASP A 3 21.75 13.72 14.65
CA ASP A 3 21.39 12.39 15.19
C ASP A 3 20.31 12.46 16.29
N VAL A 4 20.36 13.48 17.15
CA VAL A 4 19.38 13.67 18.23
C VAL A 4 18.00 14.13 17.69
N ILE A 5 17.99 14.90 16.60
CA ILE A 5 16.74 15.30 15.91
C ILE A 5 16.14 14.09 15.19
N ASP A 6 16.98 13.29 14.56
CA ASP A 6 16.61 12.06 13.88
C ASP A 6 16.00 11.04 14.86
N ASP A 7 16.63 10.82 16.01
CA ASP A 7 16.10 9.96 17.08
C ASP A 7 14.71 10.41 17.58
N LYS A 8 14.50 11.72 17.74
CA LYS A 8 13.20 12.26 18.15
C LYS A 8 12.13 12.07 17.07
N ARG A 9 12.48 12.29 15.80
CA ARG A 9 11.57 12.08 14.67
C ARG A 9 11.19 10.62 14.55
N VAL A 10 12.15 9.71 14.62
CA VAL A 10 11.91 8.26 14.56
C VAL A 10 11.04 7.81 15.73
N ALA A 11 11.30 8.29 16.95
CA ALA A 11 10.46 8.00 18.11
C ALA A 11 9.02 8.52 17.96
N GLU A 12 8.85 9.71 17.38
CA GLU A 12 7.53 10.29 17.09
C GLU A 12 6.79 9.51 16.00
N ARG A 13 7.47 9.13 14.91
CA ARG A 13 6.94 8.24 13.86
C ARG A 13 6.42 6.95 14.49
N GLN A 14 7.25 6.28 15.28
CA GLN A 14 6.89 5.05 15.99
C GLN A 14 5.65 5.23 16.87
N ARG A 15 5.60 6.31 17.66
CA ARG A 15 4.46 6.61 18.53
C ARG A 15 3.18 6.75 17.72
N LEU A 16 3.18 7.55 16.65
CA LEU A 16 2.00 7.77 15.82
C LEU A 16 1.58 6.53 15.03
N VAL A 17 2.54 5.73 14.54
CA VAL A 17 2.27 4.44 13.89
C VAL A 17 1.56 3.51 14.88
N ARG A 18 2.07 3.36 16.11
CA ARG A 18 1.43 2.52 17.13
C ARG A 18 0.04 3.00 17.51
N GLU A 19 -0.15 4.31 17.68
CA GLU A 19 -1.46 4.89 17.99
C GLU A 19 -2.47 4.71 16.86
N MET A 20 -2.06 4.92 15.62
CA MET A 20 -2.87 4.70 14.42
C MET A 20 -3.27 3.22 14.33
N LEU A 21 -2.32 2.29 14.44
CA LEU A 21 -2.61 0.85 14.39
C LEU A 21 -3.49 0.40 15.56
N ALA A 22 -3.38 1.00 16.74
CA ALA A 22 -4.30 0.73 17.84
C ALA A 22 -5.74 1.14 17.52
N ARG A 23 -5.96 2.19 16.73
CA ARG A 23 -7.29 2.58 16.23
C ARG A 23 -7.75 1.68 15.08
N VAL A 24 -6.87 1.32 14.16
CA VAL A 24 -7.16 0.34 13.09
C VAL A 24 -7.67 -0.98 13.67
N ARG A 25 -7.00 -1.54 14.67
CA ARG A 25 -7.42 -2.79 15.33
C ARG A 25 -8.79 -2.69 16.00
N LYS A 26 -9.18 -1.49 16.49
CA LYS A 26 -10.53 -1.27 17.06
C LYS A 26 -11.61 -1.14 15.98
N LEU A 27 -11.28 -0.52 14.85
CA LEU A 27 -12.19 -0.32 13.73
C LEU A 27 -12.41 -1.61 12.93
N ALA A 28 -11.37 -2.42 12.80
CA ALA A 28 -11.36 -3.66 12.04
C ALA A 28 -10.81 -4.82 12.90
N PRO A 29 -11.53 -5.28 13.94
CA PRO A 29 -11.04 -6.35 14.82
C PRO A 29 -10.92 -7.71 14.11
N GLU A 30 -11.76 -7.91 13.10
CA GLU A 30 -11.81 -9.12 12.28
C GLU A 30 -11.02 -8.96 10.97
N PRO A 31 -10.58 -10.06 10.33
CA PRO A 31 -9.87 -10.01 9.06
C PRO A 31 -10.70 -9.40 7.92
N GLN A 32 -12.00 -9.70 7.90
CA GLN A 32 -12.94 -9.16 6.91
C GLN A 32 -13.46 -7.80 7.36
N VAL A 33 -13.38 -6.82 6.46
CA VAL A 33 -13.94 -5.48 6.64
C VAL A 33 -14.91 -5.18 5.50
N ASP A 34 -15.90 -4.34 5.75
CA ASP A 34 -16.70 -3.75 4.70
C ASP A 34 -16.07 -2.45 4.18
N ARG A 35 -16.64 -1.91 3.10
CA ARG A 35 -16.13 -0.66 2.50
C ARG A 35 -16.27 0.54 3.45
N ASP A 36 -17.31 0.58 4.27
CA ASP A 36 -17.51 1.68 5.23
C ASP A 36 -16.44 1.69 6.33
N THR A 37 -16.05 0.51 6.81
CA THR A 37 -14.92 0.36 7.73
C THR A 37 -13.62 0.74 7.03
N LEU A 38 -13.41 0.31 5.80
CA LEU A 38 -12.22 0.67 5.02
C LEU A 38 -12.10 2.19 4.79
N LEU A 39 -13.21 2.90 4.61
CA LEU A 39 -13.24 4.36 4.56
C LEU A 39 -12.81 5.01 5.89
N LYS A 40 -13.13 4.41 7.04
CA LYS A 40 -12.64 4.90 8.35
C LYS A 40 -11.14 4.64 8.51
N LEU A 41 -10.64 3.49 8.05
CA LEU A 41 -9.20 3.19 8.03
C LEU A 41 -8.44 4.16 7.10
N ARG A 42 -9.07 4.60 6.01
CA ARG A 42 -8.54 5.65 5.12
C ARG A 42 -8.24 6.94 5.88
N GLU A 43 -9.18 7.41 6.70
CA GLU A 43 -8.99 8.64 7.48
C GLU A 43 -7.84 8.52 8.49
N GLU A 44 -7.69 7.36 9.11
CA GLU A 44 -6.56 7.08 10.02
C GLU A 44 -5.21 7.13 9.29
N LEU A 45 -5.13 6.55 8.08
CA LEU A 45 -3.90 6.57 7.30
C LEU A 45 -3.60 7.97 6.73
N LEU A 46 -4.62 8.71 6.30
CA LEU A 46 -4.48 10.10 5.85
C LEU A 46 -3.96 11.01 6.97
N ALA A 47 -4.44 10.82 8.21
CA ALA A 47 -3.94 11.59 9.35
C ALA A 47 -2.44 11.32 9.62
N LEU A 48 -1.98 10.09 9.44
CA LEU A 48 -0.55 9.76 9.53
C LEU A 48 0.23 10.32 8.32
N ALA A 49 -0.29 10.19 7.10
CA ALA A 49 0.32 10.68 5.88
C ALA A 49 0.50 12.22 5.88
N ALA A 50 -0.40 12.94 6.55
CA ALA A 50 -0.29 14.40 6.73
C ALA A 50 0.95 14.82 7.54
N ARG A 51 1.59 13.90 8.28
CA ARG A 51 2.86 14.11 8.98
C ARG A 51 4.06 13.76 8.08
N ALA A 52 4.12 14.39 6.90
CA ALA A 52 5.20 14.17 5.93
C ALA A 52 6.61 14.47 6.49
N ASP A 53 6.70 15.35 7.50
CA ASP A 53 7.93 15.61 8.26
C ASP A 53 8.53 14.35 8.92
N LEU A 54 7.68 13.35 9.18
CA LEU A 54 8.07 12.07 9.74
C LEU A 54 8.50 11.07 8.67
N PHE A 55 8.43 11.34 7.37
CA PHE A 55 8.74 10.37 6.32
C PHE A 55 9.64 10.98 5.22
N PRO A 56 10.81 11.51 5.58
CA PRO A 56 11.65 12.21 4.61
C PRO A 56 12.18 11.21 3.56
N VAL A 57 12.07 11.59 2.29
CA VAL A 57 12.36 10.72 1.13
C VAL A 57 13.80 10.19 1.09
N ASP A 58 14.76 10.91 1.66
CA ASP A 58 16.17 10.52 1.73
C ASP A 58 16.43 9.34 2.68
N GLU A 59 15.52 9.08 3.62
CA GLU A 59 15.58 7.91 4.51
C GLU A 59 15.07 6.63 3.82
N PHE A 60 14.40 6.76 2.68
CA PHE A 60 13.79 5.65 1.93
C PHE A 60 14.31 5.58 0.50
N PRO A 61 15.62 5.35 0.28
CA PRO A 61 16.16 5.19 -1.06
C PRO A 61 15.53 3.99 -1.77
N ALA A 62 15.47 4.02 -3.10
CA ALA A 62 14.93 2.90 -3.86
C ALA A 62 15.74 1.62 -3.60
N ILE A 63 15.03 0.54 -3.28
CA ILE A 63 15.58 -0.81 -3.06
C ILE A 63 14.87 -1.81 -3.98
N GLU A 64 15.38 -3.04 -4.08
CA GLU A 64 14.83 -4.08 -4.96
C GLU A 64 13.32 -4.29 -4.75
N GLY A 65 12.86 -4.42 -3.50
CA GLY A 65 11.44 -4.57 -3.19
C GLY A 65 10.62 -3.28 -3.27
N GLY A 66 11.26 -2.12 -3.47
CA GLY A 66 10.60 -0.82 -3.62
C GLY A 66 9.85 -0.31 -2.39
N MET A 67 9.97 -0.97 -1.22
CA MET A 67 9.23 -0.60 -0.02
C MET A 67 9.91 -1.02 1.28
N TYR A 68 9.63 -0.26 2.34
CA TYR A 68 10.11 -0.49 3.69
C TYR A 68 8.95 -0.76 4.63
N ARG A 69 9.07 -1.82 5.45
CA ARG A 69 8.10 -2.11 6.50
C ARG A 69 8.29 -1.16 7.68
N LEU A 70 7.21 -0.51 8.11
CA LEU A 70 7.16 0.36 9.28
C LEU A 70 6.64 -0.37 10.52
N SER A 71 5.68 -1.27 10.35
CA SER A 71 5.13 -2.08 11.44
C SER A 71 4.30 -3.24 10.87
N GLU A 72 4.17 -4.32 11.63
CA GLU A 72 3.35 -5.49 11.32
C GLU A 72 2.99 -6.21 12.63
N ASP A 73 1.77 -6.76 12.71
CA ASP A 73 1.38 -7.59 13.85
C ASP A 73 2.02 -8.99 13.76
N ALA A 74 2.19 -9.64 14.91
CA ALA A 74 2.82 -10.97 14.98
C ALA A 74 2.10 -12.06 14.15
N ASP A 75 0.82 -11.87 13.85
CA ASP A 75 0.00 -12.75 12.99
C ASP A 75 -0.05 -12.28 11.52
N HIS A 76 0.85 -11.37 11.14
CA HIS A 76 0.98 -10.77 9.81
C HIS A 76 -0.16 -9.85 9.40
N ARG A 77 -1.05 -9.46 10.33
CA ARG A 77 -2.10 -8.46 10.05
C ARG A 77 -1.61 -7.04 10.22
N TYR A 78 -2.40 -6.11 9.67
CA TYR A 78 -2.22 -4.66 9.79
C TYR A 78 -0.78 -4.20 9.49
N ALA A 79 -0.26 -4.67 8.36
CA ALA A 79 1.09 -4.36 7.93
C ALA A 79 1.13 -2.97 7.27
N LEU A 80 1.96 -2.09 7.83
CA LEU A 80 2.19 -0.74 7.33
C LEU A 80 3.55 -0.67 6.64
N TYR A 81 3.55 -0.14 5.43
CA TYR A 81 4.74 0.09 4.63
C TYR A 81 4.82 1.55 4.20
N ILE A 82 6.04 2.00 3.95
CA ILE A 82 6.30 3.12 3.06
C ILE A 82 6.85 2.58 1.74
N VAL A 83 6.15 2.87 0.65
CA VAL A 83 6.49 2.41 -0.69
C VAL A 83 7.20 3.54 -1.41
N ALA A 84 8.47 3.32 -1.74
CA ALA A 84 9.38 4.28 -2.35
C ALA A 84 10.14 3.61 -3.51
N PRO A 85 9.48 3.38 -4.66
CA PRO A 85 10.12 2.77 -5.82
C PRO A 85 11.06 3.76 -6.51
N ALA A 86 11.88 3.25 -7.43
CA ALA A 86 12.60 4.11 -8.35
C ALA A 86 11.64 4.91 -9.25
N ALA A 87 12.11 6.03 -9.79
CA ALA A 87 11.38 6.83 -10.79
C ALA A 87 10.93 5.97 -11.99
N GLY A 88 9.76 6.25 -12.53
CA GLY A 88 9.13 5.42 -13.57
C GLY A 88 8.63 4.06 -13.10
N GLY A 89 8.57 3.83 -11.77
CA GLY A 89 8.07 2.60 -11.18
C GLY A 89 6.66 2.23 -11.65
N PHE A 90 6.42 0.93 -11.83
CA PHE A 90 5.15 0.41 -12.35
C PHE A 90 4.74 -0.86 -11.61
N SER A 91 3.47 -0.96 -11.27
CA SER A 91 2.85 -2.21 -10.82
C SER A 91 1.69 -2.57 -11.75
N PRO A 92 1.69 -3.78 -12.35
CA PRO A 92 0.66 -4.19 -13.30
C PRO A 92 -0.71 -4.34 -12.63
N PRO A 93 -1.82 -4.41 -13.40
CA PRO A 93 -3.13 -4.70 -12.82
C PRO A 93 -3.08 -5.94 -11.91
N HIS A 94 -3.43 -5.79 -10.63
CA HIS A 94 -3.41 -6.86 -9.64
C HIS A 94 -4.44 -6.67 -8.53
N ASN A 95 -4.79 -7.76 -7.84
CA ASN A 95 -5.57 -7.75 -6.60
C ASN A 95 -4.67 -8.01 -5.38
N HIS A 96 -5.27 -8.06 -4.19
CA HIS A 96 -4.53 -8.06 -2.92
C HIS A 96 -4.82 -9.26 -2.03
N THR A 97 -5.95 -9.96 -2.19
CA THR A 97 -6.46 -11.05 -1.31
C THR A 97 -6.72 -10.64 0.14
N THR A 98 -6.51 -9.36 0.44
CA THR A 98 -6.81 -8.66 1.69
C THR A 98 -7.18 -7.22 1.34
N TRP A 99 -7.75 -6.47 2.27
CA TRP A 99 -8.01 -5.05 2.04
C TRP A 99 -6.71 -4.24 2.09
N ALA A 100 -6.69 -3.11 1.38
CA ALA A 100 -5.58 -2.16 1.37
C ALA A 100 -6.06 -0.71 1.38
N VAL A 101 -5.26 0.16 2.00
CA VAL A 101 -5.39 1.62 1.91
C VAL A 101 -4.03 2.18 1.51
N ILE A 102 -4.02 3.04 0.50
CA ILE A 102 -2.79 3.71 0.02
C ILE A 102 -3.01 5.22 0.15
N ALA A 103 -2.13 5.90 0.87
CA ALA A 103 -2.23 7.34 1.13
C ALA A 103 -0.94 8.08 0.71
N GLY A 104 -1.12 9.22 0.05
CA GLY A 104 -0.01 9.99 -0.50
C GLY A 104 0.76 10.77 0.56
N VAL A 105 2.10 10.67 0.55
CA VAL A 105 2.98 11.50 1.40
C VAL A 105 3.89 12.37 0.55
N HIS A 106 4.54 11.79 -0.47
CA HIS A 106 5.43 12.49 -1.38
C HIS A 106 5.25 12.03 -2.83
N GLY A 107 5.30 12.98 -3.76
CA GLY A 107 5.20 12.74 -5.19
C GLY A 107 3.77 12.49 -5.66
N HIS A 108 3.67 11.94 -6.88
CA HIS A 108 2.41 11.63 -7.55
C HIS A 108 2.38 10.17 -7.98
N GLU A 109 1.39 9.43 -7.49
CA GLU A 109 1.17 8.03 -7.87
C GLU A 109 -0.19 7.87 -8.54
N HIS A 110 -0.18 7.55 -9.84
CA HIS A 110 -1.40 7.38 -10.60
C HIS A 110 -1.90 5.93 -10.50
N ASN A 111 -3.07 5.75 -9.89
CA ASN A 111 -3.72 4.46 -9.73
C ASN A 111 -4.85 4.31 -10.76
N LYS A 112 -4.78 3.28 -11.60
CA LYS A 112 -5.91 2.90 -12.49
C LYS A 112 -6.67 1.75 -11.87
N LEU A 113 -7.99 1.88 -11.84
CA LEU A 113 -8.93 0.91 -11.27
C LEU A 113 -9.57 0.08 -12.37
N TYR A 114 -9.79 -1.20 -12.09
CA TYR A 114 -10.37 -2.13 -13.05
C TYR A 114 -11.52 -2.92 -12.44
N ARG A 115 -12.50 -3.26 -13.28
CA ARG A 115 -13.53 -4.26 -12.96
C ARG A 115 -13.34 -5.50 -13.80
N ARG A 116 -13.57 -6.67 -13.19
CA ARG A 116 -13.62 -7.95 -13.88
C ARG A 116 -14.94 -8.09 -14.66
N LEU A 117 -14.87 -8.67 -15.85
CA LEU A 117 -16.00 -8.84 -16.78
C LEU A 117 -16.45 -10.30 -16.96
N ASP A 118 -15.77 -11.24 -16.29
CA ASP A 118 -16.12 -12.65 -16.25
C ASP A 118 -16.32 -13.12 -14.80
N ASP A 119 -16.80 -14.35 -14.67
CA ASP A 119 -17.15 -15.00 -13.39
C ASP A 119 -15.95 -15.70 -12.71
N GLY A 120 -14.76 -15.64 -13.31
CA GLY A 120 -13.56 -16.33 -12.82
C GLY A 120 -13.62 -17.86 -12.82
N SER A 121 -14.56 -18.46 -13.53
CA SER A 121 -14.71 -19.92 -13.60
C SER A 121 -13.59 -20.63 -14.35
N GLN A 122 -12.89 -19.94 -15.26
CA GLN A 122 -11.83 -20.51 -16.09
C GLN A 122 -10.44 -20.09 -15.58
N PRO A 123 -9.64 -21.04 -15.05
CA PRO A 123 -8.29 -20.75 -14.59
C PRO A 123 -7.43 -20.10 -15.69
N GLY A 124 -6.72 -19.03 -15.32
CA GLY A 124 -5.85 -18.30 -16.22
C GLY A 124 -6.55 -17.31 -17.16
N GLN A 125 -7.88 -17.29 -17.23
CA GLN A 125 -8.64 -16.32 -18.01
C GLN A 125 -9.20 -15.21 -17.12
N ALA A 126 -9.04 -13.98 -17.56
CA ALA A 126 -9.61 -12.81 -16.91
C ALA A 126 -9.70 -11.62 -17.87
N ARG A 127 -10.92 -11.26 -18.26
CA ARG A 127 -11.24 -10.02 -18.95
C ARG A 127 -11.49 -8.95 -17.91
N ILE A 128 -10.72 -7.87 -18.00
CA ILE A 128 -10.87 -6.69 -17.16
C ILE A 128 -11.05 -5.46 -18.05
N GLU A 129 -11.74 -4.45 -17.54
CA GLU A 129 -11.77 -3.13 -18.15
C GLU A 129 -11.49 -2.06 -17.10
N GLU A 130 -10.97 -0.93 -17.56
CA GLU A 130 -10.71 0.23 -16.70
C GLU A 130 -12.05 0.84 -16.28
N SER A 131 -12.25 0.97 -14.97
CA SER A 131 -13.48 1.50 -14.37
C SER A 131 -13.31 2.90 -13.80
N GLY A 132 -12.07 3.38 -13.68
CA GLY A 132 -11.74 4.71 -13.20
C GLY A 132 -10.25 4.84 -12.88
N SER A 133 -9.88 5.98 -12.32
CA SER A 133 -8.54 6.24 -11.84
C SER A 133 -8.56 7.23 -10.68
N ILE A 134 -7.47 7.26 -9.92
CA ILE A 134 -7.25 8.18 -8.81
C ILE A 134 -5.77 8.51 -8.70
N ASP A 135 -5.49 9.79 -8.50
CA ASP A 135 -4.14 10.26 -8.19
C ASP A 135 -3.95 10.23 -6.67
N VAL A 136 -2.97 9.44 -6.23
CA VAL A 136 -2.51 9.40 -4.85
C VAL A 136 -1.36 10.41 -4.71
N VAL A 137 -1.68 11.53 -4.08
CA VAL A 137 -0.83 12.70 -3.81
C VAL A 137 -1.04 13.09 -2.34
N PRO A 138 -0.25 14.03 -1.78
CA PRO A 138 -0.48 14.49 -0.41
C PRO A 138 -1.94 14.90 -0.16
N GLY A 139 -2.58 14.26 0.82
CA GLY A 139 -3.98 14.50 1.18
C GLY A 139 -5.02 13.66 0.45
N THR A 140 -4.62 12.78 -0.49
CA THR A 140 -5.52 11.82 -1.13
C THR A 140 -5.14 10.38 -0.82
N ALA A 141 -6.12 9.48 -0.93
CA ALA A 141 -5.92 8.06 -0.69
C ALA A 141 -6.90 7.21 -1.51
N VAL A 142 -6.49 5.97 -1.81
CA VAL A 142 -7.33 4.95 -2.43
C VAL A 142 -7.56 3.79 -1.46
N THR A 143 -8.76 3.21 -1.51
CA THR A 143 -9.19 2.06 -0.70
C THR A 143 -9.51 0.89 -1.62
N LEU A 144 -8.98 -0.29 -1.33
CA LEU A 144 -9.05 -1.48 -2.17
C LEU A 144 -9.53 -2.67 -1.34
N MET A 145 -10.62 -3.30 -1.74
CA MET A 145 -11.07 -4.58 -1.19
C MET A 145 -10.21 -5.74 -1.72
N PRO A 146 -10.29 -6.95 -1.11
CA PRO A 146 -9.46 -8.10 -1.50
C PRO A 146 -9.38 -8.39 -3.00
N ASP A 147 -10.51 -8.25 -3.70
CA ASP A 147 -10.66 -8.52 -5.12
C ASP A 147 -10.65 -7.26 -6.00
N ASP A 148 -10.53 -6.07 -5.41
CA ASP A 148 -10.41 -4.84 -6.20
C ASP A 148 -9.09 -4.89 -6.97
N ILE A 149 -9.16 -4.55 -8.27
CA ILE A 149 -8.05 -4.65 -9.20
C ILE A 149 -7.55 -3.23 -9.50
N HIS A 150 -6.25 -3.03 -9.33
CA HIS A 150 -5.63 -1.76 -9.70
C HIS A 150 -4.22 -1.92 -10.28
N SER A 151 -3.71 -0.87 -10.90
CA SER A 151 -2.32 -0.76 -11.33
C SER A 151 -1.75 0.58 -10.91
N ILE A 152 -0.46 0.59 -10.58
CA ILE A 152 0.27 1.78 -10.15
C ILE A 152 1.19 2.24 -11.28
N HIS A 153 1.17 3.55 -11.55
CA HIS A 153 2.01 4.21 -12.54
C HIS A 153 2.67 5.41 -11.86
N LEU A 154 3.99 5.37 -11.71
CA LEU A 154 4.80 6.50 -11.26
C LEU A 154 5.39 7.24 -12.46
N GLY A 155 5.43 8.57 -12.37
CA GLY A 155 6.15 9.41 -13.31
C GLY A 155 7.65 9.45 -13.03
N ASP A 156 8.34 10.34 -13.75
CA ASP A 156 9.75 10.67 -13.54
C ASP A 156 9.94 11.85 -12.56
N ASP A 157 8.85 12.39 -12.02
CA ASP A 157 8.77 13.58 -11.15
C ASP A 157 9.11 13.31 -9.67
N GLY A 158 9.74 12.17 -9.39
CA GLY A 158 10.08 11.70 -8.05
C GLY A 158 11.10 12.56 -7.27
N PRO A 159 11.39 12.19 -6.01
CA PRO A 159 11.10 10.91 -5.38
C PRO A 159 9.64 10.72 -4.91
N HIS A 160 9.15 9.49 -4.99
CA HIS A 160 7.82 9.09 -4.49
C HIS A 160 7.98 8.33 -3.18
N ALA A 161 7.12 8.60 -2.22
CA ALA A 161 7.05 7.83 -0.97
C ALA A 161 5.63 7.90 -0.44
N ASN A 162 4.90 6.79 -0.46
CA ASN A 162 3.49 6.71 -0.06
C ASN A 162 3.28 5.64 1.01
N LEU A 163 2.30 5.82 1.88
CA LEU A 163 1.97 4.84 2.91
C LEU A 163 0.99 3.80 2.38
N HIS A 164 1.31 2.53 2.58
CA HIS A 164 0.44 1.41 2.23
C HIS A 164 0.12 0.63 3.49
N LEU A 165 -1.16 0.55 3.85
CA LEU A 165 -1.65 -0.25 4.96
C LEU A 165 -2.45 -1.44 4.41
N TYR A 166 -2.09 -2.65 4.82
CA TYR A 166 -2.76 -3.87 4.41
C TYR A 166 -3.36 -4.63 5.60
N GLY A 167 -4.51 -5.27 5.39
CA GLY A 167 -5.09 -6.18 6.37
C GLY A 167 -4.24 -7.43 6.63
N LYS A 168 -3.38 -7.80 5.68
CA LYS A 168 -2.35 -8.84 5.79
C LYS A 168 -1.10 -8.38 5.04
N SER A 169 0.10 -8.63 5.57
CA SER A 169 1.33 -8.27 4.86
C SER A 169 1.38 -8.89 3.47
N VAL A 170 1.86 -8.09 2.51
CA VAL A 170 1.94 -8.49 1.10
C VAL A 170 2.89 -9.68 0.87
N GLU A 171 3.80 -9.90 1.81
CA GLU A 171 4.72 -11.05 1.88
C GLU A 171 4.01 -12.37 2.20
N HIS A 172 2.80 -12.29 2.78
CA HIS A 172 1.98 -13.44 3.17
C HIS A 172 0.63 -13.45 2.45
N CYS A 173 0.44 -12.60 1.44
CA CYS A 173 -0.76 -12.59 0.60
C CYS A 173 -0.63 -13.61 -0.53
N ASP A 174 -0.91 -14.86 -0.22
CA ASP A 174 -0.96 -15.95 -1.20
C ASP A 174 -2.19 -15.85 -2.12
N GLY A 175 -2.08 -16.38 -3.33
CA GLY A 175 -3.22 -16.47 -4.25
C GLY A 175 -3.60 -15.16 -4.94
N ARG A 176 -2.82 -14.08 -4.73
CA ARG A 176 -2.92 -12.85 -5.52
C ARG A 176 -2.81 -13.15 -7.01
N LEU A 177 -3.49 -12.35 -7.80
CA LEU A 177 -3.50 -12.41 -9.24
C LEU A 177 -3.02 -11.10 -9.84
N MET A 178 -2.26 -11.22 -10.92
CA MET A 178 -1.97 -10.13 -11.83
C MET A 178 -2.64 -10.39 -13.16
N TYR A 179 -3.11 -9.34 -13.80
CA TYR A 179 -4.00 -9.39 -14.95
C TYR A 179 -3.36 -8.72 -16.16
N SER A 180 -3.56 -9.32 -17.33
CA SER A 180 -3.17 -8.78 -18.63
C SER A 180 -4.41 -8.40 -19.41
N ARG A 181 -4.72 -7.10 -19.45
CA ARG A 181 -5.88 -6.58 -20.19
C ARG A 181 -5.83 -6.94 -21.68
N SER A 182 -4.67 -6.81 -22.31
CA SER A 182 -4.50 -7.09 -23.74
C SER A 182 -4.62 -8.57 -24.09
N LYS A 183 -4.28 -9.47 -23.17
CA LYS A 183 -4.38 -10.93 -23.38
C LYS A 183 -5.68 -11.53 -22.87
N GLY A 184 -6.43 -10.81 -22.04
CA GLY A 184 -7.61 -11.36 -21.36
C GLY A 184 -7.27 -12.49 -20.39
N THR A 185 -6.10 -12.42 -19.75
CA THR A 185 -5.60 -13.48 -18.86
C THR A 185 -5.23 -12.97 -17.48
N CYS A 186 -5.17 -13.88 -16.51
CA CYS A 186 -4.56 -13.65 -15.21
C CYS A 186 -3.56 -14.76 -14.88
N LYS A 187 -2.63 -14.48 -13.98
CA LYS A 187 -1.73 -15.47 -13.39
C LYS A 187 -1.44 -15.12 -11.95
N THR A 188 -0.93 -16.09 -11.18
CA THR A 188 -0.47 -15.84 -9.82
C THR A 188 0.52 -14.69 -9.80
N PHE A 189 0.27 -13.73 -8.92
CA PHE A 189 1.19 -12.66 -8.59
C PHE A 189 1.86 -13.04 -7.26
N PRO A 190 3.15 -13.39 -7.27
CA PRO A 190 3.79 -13.90 -6.07
C PRO A 190 3.76 -12.87 -4.93
N PRO A 191 3.85 -13.34 -3.67
CA PRO A 191 4.09 -12.45 -2.54
C PRO A 191 5.33 -11.58 -2.77
N ALA A 192 5.31 -10.36 -2.22
CA ALA A 192 6.43 -9.44 -2.39
C ALA A 192 7.69 -9.96 -1.69
N THR A 193 8.86 -9.64 -2.25
CA THR A 193 10.18 -9.98 -1.72
C THR A 193 11.07 -8.74 -1.70
N GLY A 194 12.20 -8.81 -0.99
CA GLY A 194 13.18 -7.70 -0.96
C GLY A 194 12.69 -6.46 -0.20
N ILE A 195 11.74 -6.64 0.72
CA ILE A 195 11.21 -5.55 1.57
C ILE A 195 12.27 -5.14 2.58
N GLY A 196 12.55 -3.83 2.63
CA GLY A 196 13.44 -3.24 3.62
C GLY A 196 12.77 -3.14 4.99
N ARG A 197 13.56 -3.03 6.07
CA ARG A 197 13.04 -2.64 7.38
C ARG A 197 13.30 -1.15 7.60
N ALA A 198 12.25 -0.36 7.81
CA ALA A 198 12.42 1.05 8.09
C ALA A 198 13.17 1.25 9.42
N ARG A 199 13.91 2.36 9.54
CA ARG A 199 14.49 2.74 10.83
C ARG A 199 13.36 3.00 11.82
N GLY A 200 13.51 2.39 13.00
CA GLY A 200 12.48 2.42 14.03
C GLY A 200 11.25 1.59 13.70
N ALA A 201 11.30 0.67 12.73
CA ALA A 201 10.25 -0.34 12.65
C ALA A 201 10.23 -1.16 13.95
N ASP A 202 9.01 -1.47 14.41
CA ASP A 202 8.77 -2.43 15.49
C ASP A 202 8.91 -3.86 14.93
#